data_AF-A0A4P7RSR8-F1
#
_entry.id   AF-A0A4P7RSR8-F1
#
_cell.length_a   1.000
_cell.length_b   1.000
_cell.length_c   1.000
_cell.angle_alpha   90.00
_cell.angle_beta   90.00
_cell.angle_gamma   90.00
#
_symmetry.space_group_name_H-M   'P 1'
#
loop_
_entity.id
_entity.type
_entity.pdbx_description
1 polymer ?
#
loop_
_entity_poly.entity_id
_entity_poly.type
_entity_poly.pdbx_seq_one_letter_code
_entity_poly.pdbx_strand_id
1 'polypeptide(L)'
;MHVNLWRDIDKDFNFLDVGFLLEDVSDLDRLNLFIPGPIDAASIYDLSNALKDADTLNAVFNQVAVIQHNADQHFIVATDSDKQRVIHHVEPSRDLAISPVTVPGRGRGTTVALNTSFCDRIRDPAHSGHEHYVRLRVFLRGEARNLFTTEESAPGVGLSLTQDVLETTEFRLNERRSYPPPILQSSMRGQVRLKSVYYFLIRSKNHQLGSQHQNFRKVRNLEPDIWTSYLQVGQPSAPRWRRKPRADGMIIYQWRATDRIDKPLDDFIAYASFRRVQAKILAYLVAILAIGGVGSALLNVGIWGLHGLYVFLGKAKPDEGPSNLLVGGALAVCALGPMIYSRFRSWLN
;
A
#
# COMPACT_ATOMS: atom_id res chain seq x y z
N MET A 1 11.69 -15.32 -7.39
CA MET A 1 10.58 -14.95 -6.46
C MET A 1 10.06 -13.56 -6.81
N HIS A 2 8.75 -13.40 -6.95
CA HIS A 2 8.05 -12.12 -7.15
C HIS A 2 7.32 -11.76 -5.86
N VAL A 3 7.44 -10.54 -5.39
CA VAL A 3 6.77 -10.07 -4.17
C VAL A 3 6.18 -8.70 -4.46
N ASN A 4 4.86 -8.56 -4.29
CA ASN A 4 4.18 -7.28 -4.40
C ASN A 4 3.53 -6.94 -3.05
N LEU A 5 4.03 -5.91 -2.38
CA LEU A 5 3.40 -5.33 -1.20
C LEU A 5 2.51 -4.18 -1.65
N TRP A 6 1.20 -4.37 -1.57
CA TRP A 6 0.20 -3.36 -1.90
C TRP A 6 -0.23 -2.62 -0.64
N ARG A 7 0.00 -1.31 -0.62
CA ARG A 7 -0.33 -0.40 0.47
C ARG A 7 -1.39 0.60 0.03
N ASP A 8 -2.08 1.16 1.01
CA ASP A 8 -3.07 2.24 0.82
C ASP A 8 -4.26 1.84 -0.09
N ILE A 9 -4.49 0.53 -0.27
CA ILE A 9 -5.62 0.01 -1.04
C ILE A 9 -6.93 0.31 -0.32
N ASP A 10 -6.96 0.03 0.98
CA ASP A 10 -8.10 0.23 1.86
C ASP A 10 -7.60 0.60 3.27
N LYS A 11 -8.46 1.27 4.03
CA LYS A 11 -8.21 1.64 5.42
C LYS A 11 -8.16 0.45 6.38
N ASP A 12 -8.63 -0.73 6.00
CA ASP A 12 -8.70 -1.89 6.90
C ASP A 12 -7.74 -3.02 6.52
N PHE A 13 -7.17 -3.00 5.30
CA PHE A 13 -6.30 -4.08 4.83
C PHE A 13 -5.26 -3.62 3.81
N ASN A 14 -4.23 -4.44 3.67
CA ASN A 14 -3.21 -4.38 2.61
C ASN A 14 -3.06 -5.77 1.97
N PHE A 15 -2.34 -5.88 0.85
CA PHE A 15 -2.04 -7.17 0.23
C PHE A 15 -0.55 -7.45 0.19
N LEU A 16 -0.20 -8.73 0.37
CA LEU A 16 1.09 -9.27 0.02
C LEU A 16 0.88 -10.35 -1.03
N ASP A 17 1.25 -10.07 -2.27
CA ASP A 17 1.29 -11.11 -3.30
C ASP A 17 2.68 -11.75 -3.31
N VAL A 18 2.74 -13.07 -3.30
CA VAL A 18 3.97 -13.85 -3.37
C VAL A 18 3.90 -14.82 -4.53
N GLY A 19 4.85 -14.71 -5.45
CA GLY A 19 5.01 -15.55 -6.62
C GLY A 19 6.30 -16.37 -6.57
N PHE A 20 6.19 -17.68 -6.74
CA PHE A 20 7.31 -18.59 -6.87
C PHE A 20 7.43 -19.00 -8.32
N LEU A 21 8.54 -18.61 -8.97
CA LEU A 21 8.94 -19.13 -10.28
C LEU A 21 10.05 -20.14 -10.01
N LEU A 22 9.77 -21.41 -10.30
CA LEU A 22 10.61 -22.56 -10.02
C LEU A 22 11.11 -23.11 -11.36
N GLU A 23 12.43 -23.24 -11.52
CA GLU A 23 13.06 -23.74 -12.75
C GLU A 23 13.48 -25.21 -12.60
N ASP A 24 14.04 -25.57 -11.45
CA ASP A 24 14.43 -26.94 -11.10
C ASP A 24 13.58 -27.40 -9.92
N VAL A 25 12.84 -28.49 -10.14
CA VAL A 25 11.85 -29.02 -9.19
C VAL A 25 12.07 -30.48 -8.86
N SER A 26 13.12 -31.14 -9.37
CA SER A 26 13.31 -32.60 -9.19
C SER A 26 13.31 -33.02 -7.71
N ASP A 27 13.94 -32.20 -6.88
CA ASP A 27 14.15 -32.47 -5.45
C ASP A 27 13.17 -31.67 -4.56
N LEU A 28 12.14 -31.06 -5.16
CA LEU A 28 11.16 -30.24 -4.44
C LEU A 28 10.19 -31.12 -3.65
N ASP A 29 10.50 -31.44 -2.40
CA ASP A 29 9.56 -32.12 -1.50
C ASP A 29 8.50 -31.17 -0.93
N ARG A 30 8.95 -30.01 -0.42
CA ARG A 30 8.06 -29.04 0.25
C ARG A 30 8.58 -27.61 0.07
N LEU A 31 7.65 -26.67 -0.09
CA LEU A 31 7.95 -25.23 -0.12
C LEU A 31 7.27 -24.51 1.03
N ASN A 32 8.06 -23.90 1.92
CA ASN A 32 7.56 -23.20 3.10
C ASN A 32 7.79 -21.68 2.96
N LEU A 33 6.73 -20.89 3.16
CA LEU A 33 6.77 -19.44 3.28
C LEU A 33 6.48 -19.06 4.72
N PHE A 34 7.46 -18.50 5.42
CA PHE A 34 7.25 -17.93 6.75
C PHE A 34 6.87 -16.44 6.65
N ILE A 35 5.80 -16.05 7.34
CA ILE A 35 5.32 -14.68 7.46
C ILE A 35 5.35 -14.30 8.95
N PRO A 36 6.02 -13.21 9.35
CA PRO A 36 6.22 -12.85 10.77
C PRO A 36 4.98 -12.23 11.44
N GLY A 37 3.77 -12.68 11.08
CA GLY A 37 2.51 -12.24 11.68
C GLY A 37 1.43 -13.32 11.62
N PRO A 38 0.29 -13.11 12.32
CA PRO A 38 -0.83 -14.04 12.30
C PRO A 38 -1.56 -13.94 10.96
N ILE A 39 -1.56 -15.02 10.18
CA ILE A 39 -2.26 -15.13 8.90
C ILE A 39 -3.23 -16.31 8.96
N ASP A 40 -4.50 -16.04 8.68
CA ASP A 40 -5.53 -17.08 8.60
C ASP A 40 -5.63 -17.68 7.20
N ALA A 41 -6.06 -18.95 7.11
CA ALA A 41 -6.31 -19.63 5.85
C ALA A 41 -7.25 -18.87 4.92
N ALA A 42 -8.31 -18.29 5.49
CA ALA A 42 -9.30 -17.49 4.77
C ALA A 42 -8.74 -16.15 4.22
N SER A 43 -7.51 -15.79 4.60
CA SER A 43 -6.81 -14.61 4.09
C SER A 43 -5.87 -14.93 2.93
N ILE A 44 -5.76 -16.19 2.51
CA ILE A 44 -4.89 -16.62 1.42
C ILE A 44 -5.74 -16.98 0.20
N TYR A 45 -5.39 -16.41 -0.95
CA TYR A 45 -6.11 -16.61 -2.21
C TYR A 45 -5.14 -16.97 -3.32
N ASP A 46 -5.62 -17.78 -4.24
CA ASP A 46 -4.95 -18.04 -5.50
C ASP A 46 -5.11 -16.87 -6.47
N LEU A 47 -4.04 -16.56 -7.20
CA LEU A 47 -4.03 -15.51 -8.21
C LEU A 47 -3.83 -16.05 -9.64
N SER A 48 -3.77 -17.37 -9.83
CA SER A 48 -3.53 -17.97 -11.14
C SER A 48 -4.62 -17.59 -12.16
N ASN A 49 -5.89 -17.52 -11.77
CA ASN A 49 -6.97 -17.09 -12.65
C ASN A 49 -6.87 -15.61 -13.05
N ALA A 50 -6.26 -14.77 -12.21
CA ALA A 50 -5.97 -13.37 -12.58
C ALA A 50 -4.96 -13.29 -13.74
N LEU A 51 -4.11 -14.31 -13.89
CA LEU A 51 -3.09 -14.42 -14.94
C LEU A 51 -3.64 -15.04 -16.23
N LYS A 52 -4.93 -15.36 -16.31
CA LYS A 52 -5.59 -15.72 -17.57
C LYS A 52 -5.88 -14.50 -18.44
N ASP A 53 -5.89 -13.31 -17.83
CA ASP A 53 -5.91 -12.03 -18.54
C ASP A 53 -4.53 -11.75 -19.14
N ALA A 54 -4.47 -11.53 -20.45
CA ALA A 54 -3.22 -11.41 -21.20
C ALA A 54 -2.40 -10.18 -20.76
N ASP A 55 -3.05 -9.05 -20.51
CA ASP A 55 -2.38 -7.83 -20.08
C ASP A 55 -1.75 -8.00 -18.69
N THR A 56 -2.50 -8.59 -17.76
CA THR A 56 -2.01 -8.92 -16.42
C THR A 56 -0.84 -9.92 -16.50
N LEU A 57 -0.98 -10.98 -17.29
CA LEU A 57 0.06 -12.00 -17.49
C LEU A 57 1.36 -11.37 -18.00
N ASN A 58 1.25 -10.57 -19.05
CA ASN A 58 2.38 -9.87 -19.66
C ASN A 58 3.02 -8.88 -18.68
N ALA A 59 2.22 -8.18 -17.88
CA ALA A 59 2.71 -7.23 -16.88
C ALA A 59 3.41 -7.93 -15.71
N VAL A 60 2.94 -9.10 -15.25
CA VAL A 60 3.58 -9.86 -14.17
C VAL A 60 4.94 -10.42 -14.59
N PHE A 61 5.07 -10.89 -15.82
CA PHE A 61 6.32 -11.48 -16.32
C PHE A 61 7.21 -10.51 -17.11
N ASN A 62 6.71 -9.32 -17.42
CA ASN A 62 7.38 -8.30 -18.24
C ASN A 62 7.89 -8.87 -19.59
N GLN A 63 7.05 -9.68 -20.24
CA GLN A 63 7.31 -10.33 -21.53
C GLN A 63 5.96 -10.70 -22.16
N VAL A 64 5.93 -10.90 -23.49
CA VAL A 64 4.72 -11.43 -24.12
C VAL A 64 4.60 -12.91 -23.79
N ALA A 65 3.41 -13.29 -23.33
CA ALA A 65 3.07 -14.67 -23.01
C ALA A 65 1.70 -15.00 -23.59
N VAL A 66 1.59 -16.20 -24.16
CA VAL A 66 0.37 -16.70 -24.78
C VAL A 66 -0.03 -18.00 -24.12
N ILE A 67 -1.30 -18.10 -23.71
CA ILE A 67 -1.86 -19.32 -23.14
C ILE A 67 -2.03 -20.34 -24.28
N GLN A 68 -1.33 -21.47 -24.18
CA GLN A 68 -1.39 -22.55 -25.17
C GLN A 68 -2.35 -23.66 -24.76
N HIS A 69 -2.41 -23.95 -23.46
CA HIS A 69 -3.22 -25.05 -22.92
C HIS A 69 -3.85 -24.61 -21.60
N ASN A 70 -5.09 -25.01 -21.34
CA ASN A 70 -5.82 -24.69 -20.13
C ASN A 70 -6.48 -25.97 -19.60
N ALA A 71 -6.09 -26.39 -18.41
CA ALA A 71 -6.61 -27.55 -17.70
C ALA A 71 -7.18 -27.14 -16.35
N ASP A 72 -7.81 -28.10 -15.66
CA ASP A 72 -8.49 -27.83 -14.39
C ASP A 72 -7.54 -27.38 -13.27
N GLN A 73 -6.30 -27.88 -13.27
CA GLN A 73 -5.33 -27.65 -12.20
C GLN A 73 -4.17 -26.73 -12.58
N HIS A 74 -4.02 -26.41 -13.87
CA HIS A 74 -2.98 -25.53 -14.36
C HIS A 74 -3.31 -25.03 -15.77
N PHE A 75 -2.56 -24.04 -16.24
CA PHE A 75 -2.51 -23.68 -17.65
C PHE A 75 -1.06 -23.45 -18.08
N ILE A 76 -0.78 -23.68 -19.35
CA ILE A 76 0.57 -23.58 -19.92
C ILE A 76 0.63 -22.32 -20.76
N VAL A 77 1.67 -21.52 -20.51
CA VAL A 77 1.98 -20.34 -21.29
C VAL A 77 3.30 -20.53 -22.04
N ALA A 78 3.30 -20.19 -23.32
CA ALA A 78 4.53 -20.00 -24.07
C ALA A 78 4.98 -18.55 -23.96
N THR A 79 6.29 -18.37 -24.00
CA THR A 79 6.94 -17.08 -23.86
C THR A 79 7.85 -16.88 -25.08
N ASP A 80 8.16 -15.63 -25.42
CA ASP A 80 9.00 -15.29 -26.60
C ASP A 80 10.41 -15.91 -26.58
N SER A 81 10.80 -16.51 -25.44
CA SER A 81 12.07 -17.21 -25.26
C SER A 81 12.03 -18.71 -25.60
N ASP A 82 10.98 -19.17 -26.28
CA ASP A 82 10.65 -20.60 -26.52
C ASP A 82 10.51 -21.45 -25.25
N LYS A 83 10.49 -20.79 -24.07
CA LYS A 83 10.25 -21.46 -22.80
C LYS A 83 8.75 -21.61 -22.55
N GLN A 84 8.37 -22.80 -22.14
CA GLN A 84 7.05 -23.09 -21.60
C GLN A 84 7.04 -22.96 -20.09
N ARG A 85 5.94 -22.40 -19.57
CA ARG A 85 5.72 -22.20 -18.15
C ARG A 85 4.35 -22.71 -17.75
N VAL A 86 4.32 -23.57 -16.74
CA VAL A 86 3.09 -24.10 -16.13
C VAL A 86 2.69 -23.20 -14.98
N ILE A 87 1.53 -22.55 -15.11
CA ILE A 87 0.92 -21.74 -14.04
C ILE A 87 -0.08 -22.62 -13.31
N HIS A 88 0.20 -22.91 -12.04
CA HIS A 88 -0.60 -23.82 -11.23
C HIS A 88 -1.77 -23.10 -10.54
N HIS A 89 -2.95 -23.70 -10.63
CA HIS A 89 -4.10 -23.34 -9.81
C HIS A 89 -3.87 -23.87 -8.38
N VAL A 90 -4.00 -22.99 -7.37
CA VAL A 90 -3.93 -23.39 -5.96
C VAL A 90 -5.32 -23.36 -5.35
N GLU A 91 -5.72 -24.44 -4.69
CA GLU A 91 -6.90 -24.44 -3.82
C GLU A 91 -6.43 -24.35 -2.35
N PRO A 92 -6.50 -23.18 -1.68
CA PRO A 92 -5.89 -22.98 -0.37
C PRO A 92 -6.30 -24.00 0.69
N SER A 93 -7.56 -24.46 0.64
CA SER A 93 -8.09 -25.45 1.59
C SER A 93 -7.51 -26.85 1.42
N ARG A 94 -7.09 -27.21 0.21
CA ARG A 94 -6.57 -28.54 -0.14
C ARG A 94 -5.05 -28.56 -0.26
N ASP A 95 -4.48 -27.54 -0.90
CA ASP A 95 -3.11 -27.53 -1.40
C ASP A 95 -2.13 -26.88 -0.41
N LEU A 96 -2.63 -26.16 0.60
CA LEU A 96 -1.80 -25.46 1.59
C LEU A 96 -1.95 -26.04 3.00
N ALA A 97 -0.83 -26.13 3.72
CA ALA A 97 -0.81 -26.39 5.15
C ALA A 97 -0.36 -25.12 5.88
N ILE A 98 -1.19 -24.62 6.79
CA ILE A 98 -0.95 -23.39 7.52
C ILE A 98 -0.71 -23.72 8.98
N SER A 99 0.45 -23.35 9.50
CA SER A 99 0.84 -23.63 10.88
C SER A 99 1.34 -22.38 11.59
N PRO A 100 0.97 -22.18 12.86
CA PRO A 100 1.49 -21.07 13.62
C PRO A 100 2.92 -21.32 14.09
N VAL A 101 3.64 -20.22 14.28
CA VAL A 101 5.01 -20.21 14.77
C VAL A 101 5.13 -19.20 15.88
N THR A 102 5.60 -19.62 17.05
CA THR A 102 5.87 -18.69 18.15
C THR A 102 7.12 -17.89 17.84
N VAL A 103 7.02 -16.55 17.91
CA VAL A 103 8.14 -15.63 17.68
C VAL A 103 8.46 -14.90 18.98
N PRO A 104 9.61 -15.18 19.61
CA PRO A 104 10.02 -14.49 20.83
C PRO A 104 9.98 -12.97 20.67
N GLY A 105 9.27 -12.28 21.58
CA GLY A 105 9.19 -10.80 21.61
C GLY A 105 8.38 -10.13 20.51
N ARG A 106 7.79 -10.88 19.56
CA ARG A 106 6.96 -10.32 18.45
C ARG A 106 5.59 -10.99 18.30
N GLY A 107 5.23 -11.90 19.20
CA GLY A 107 3.95 -12.60 19.18
C GLY A 107 3.99 -13.86 18.32
N ARG A 108 3.08 -13.96 17.35
CA ARG A 108 2.86 -15.16 16.52
C ARG A 108 3.14 -14.88 15.05
N GLY A 109 3.91 -15.75 14.42
CA GLY A 109 4.09 -15.84 12.98
C GLY A 109 3.32 -17.02 12.39
N THR A 110 3.38 -17.16 11.07
CA THR A 110 2.65 -18.18 10.32
C THR A 110 3.53 -18.76 9.24
N THR A 111 3.58 -20.09 9.15
CA THR A 111 4.14 -20.80 8.01
C THR A 111 3.02 -21.22 7.07
N VAL A 112 3.12 -20.83 5.81
CA VAL A 112 2.28 -21.28 4.71
C VAL A 112 3.10 -22.25 3.89
N ALA A 113 2.72 -23.52 3.88
CA ALA A 113 3.45 -24.56 3.17
C ALA A 113 2.64 -25.09 2.00
N LEU A 114 3.25 -25.19 0.82
CA LEU A 114 2.72 -26.07 -0.23
C LEU A 114 2.84 -27.50 0.29
N ASN A 115 1.75 -28.26 0.26
CA ASN A 115 1.77 -29.63 0.74
C ASN A 115 2.49 -30.58 -0.25
N THR A 116 2.82 -31.78 0.21
CA THR A 116 3.53 -32.78 -0.60
C THR A 116 2.77 -33.12 -1.88
N SER A 117 1.45 -33.30 -1.83
CA SER A 117 0.65 -33.60 -3.02
C SER A 117 0.66 -32.50 -4.08
N PHE A 118 0.78 -31.23 -3.67
CA PHE A 118 0.93 -30.11 -4.60
C PHE A 118 2.33 -30.07 -5.20
N CYS A 119 3.36 -30.36 -4.39
CA CYS A 119 4.73 -30.50 -4.88
C CYS A 119 4.84 -31.69 -5.86
N ASP A 120 4.17 -32.81 -5.61
CA ASP A 120 4.10 -33.94 -6.54
C ASP A 120 3.47 -33.54 -7.88
N ARG A 121 2.41 -32.72 -7.84
CA ARG A 121 1.80 -32.13 -9.05
C ARG A 121 2.75 -31.20 -9.80
N ILE A 122 3.60 -30.44 -9.10
CA ILE A 122 4.63 -29.63 -9.74
C ILE A 122 5.66 -30.54 -10.44
N ARG A 123 6.04 -31.67 -9.82
CA ARG A 123 7.03 -32.62 -10.34
C ARG A 123 6.47 -33.58 -11.40
N ASP A 124 5.27 -33.33 -11.93
CA ASP A 124 4.66 -34.18 -12.94
C ASP A 124 5.59 -34.34 -14.17
N PRO A 125 6.01 -35.58 -14.52
CA PRO A 125 6.88 -35.83 -15.66
C PRO A 125 6.35 -35.28 -16.99
N ALA A 126 5.04 -35.12 -17.14
CA ALA A 126 4.42 -34.52 -18.33
C ALA A 126 4.86 -33.07 -18.58
N HIS A 127 5.39 -32.41 -17.56
CA HIS A 127 5.86 -31.02 -17.61
C HIS A 127 7.38 -30.92 -17.37
N SER A 128 8.11 -32.03 -17.50
CA SER A 128 9.56 -32.04 -17.31
C SER A 128 10.24 -31.04 -18.24
N GLY A 129 11.06 -30.15 -17.67
CA GLY A 129 11.77 -29.09 -18.39
C GLY A 129 10.99 -27.77 -18.52
N HIS A 130 9.74 -27.69 -18.03
CA HIS A 130 9.00 -26.43 -17.96
C HIS A 130 9.37 -25.63 -16.71
N GLU A 131 9.20 -24.32 -16.77
CA GLU A 131 9.19 -23.49 -15.56
C GLU A 131 7.84 -23.62 -14.86
N HIS A 132 7.82 -23.66 -13.52
CA HIS A 132 6.58 -23.73 -12.75
C HIS A 132 6.33 -22.45 -11.99
N TYR A 133 5.09 -21.96 -12.04
CA TYR A 133 4.71 -20.72 -11.38
C TYR A 133 3.51 -20.91 -10.45
N VAL A 134 3.65 -20.40 -9.24
CA VAL A 134 2.60 -20.35 -8.22
C VAL A 134 2.52 -18.91 -7.73
N ARG A 135 1.31 -18.34 -7.64
CA ARG A 135 1.11 -16.98 -7.13
C ARG A 135 -0.05 -16.91 -6.15
N LEU A 136 0.25 -16.49 -4.93
CA LEU A 136 -0.68 -16.37 -3.84
C LEU A 136 -0.84 -14.90 -3.44
N ARG A 137 -2.04 -14.51 -3.01
CA ARG A 137 -2.32 -13.26 -2.33
C ARG A 137 -2.61 -13.54 -0.87
N VAL A 138 -1.96 -12.78 0.01
CA VAL A 138 -2.22 -12.77 1.45
C VAL A 138 -2.83 -11.43 1.83
N PHE A 139 -4.04 -11.46 2.38
CA PHE A 139 -4.68 -10.28 2.96
C PHE A 139 -4.10 -9.98 4.33
N LEU A 140 -3.53 -8.79 4.46
CA LEU A 140 -2.95 -8.28 5.68
C LEU A 140 -4.00 -7.43 6.41
N ARG A 141 -4.55 -7.96 7.50
CA ARG A 141 -5.65 -7.37 8.29
C ARG A 141 -5.28 -7.32 9.77
N GLY A 142 -5.98 -6.47 10.53
CA GLY A 142 -5.76 -6.34 11.97
C GLY A 142 -4.29 -6.07 12.28
N GLU A 143 -3.71 -6.90 13.15
CA GLU A 143 -2.29 -6.82 13.53
C GLU A 143 -1.33 -6.99 12.35
N ALA A 144 -1.67 -7.81 11.35
CA ALA A 144 -0.82 -8.07 10.19
C ALA A 144 -0.85 -6.92 9.16
N ARG A 145 -1.80 -5.98 9.24
CA ARG A 145 -1.98 -4.91 8.24
C ARG A 145 -0.71 -4.09 8.00
N ASN A 146 0.03 -3.81 9.07
CA ASN A 146 1.26 -3.01 9.05
C ASN A 146 2.52 -3.85 9.30
N LEU A 147 2.48 -5.14 8.95
CA LEU A 147 3.57 -6.09 9.24
C LEU A 147 4.96 -5.62 8.75
N PHE A 148 5.00 -4.90 7.63
CA PHE A 148 6.23 -4.41 7.00
C PHE A 148 6.45 -2.91 7.18
N THR A 149 5.62 -2.24 7.99
CA THR A 149 5.55 -0.78 8.01
C THR A 149 5.45 -0.23 9.42
N THR A 150 6.30 0.75 9.72
CA THR A 150 6.24 1.55 10.94
C THR A 150 5.89 2.99 10.60
N GLU A 151 4.92 3.57 11.31
CA GLU A 151 4.57 4.98 11.19
C GLU A 151 5.05 5.73 12.43
N GLU A 152 5.81 6.81 12.21
CA GLU A 152 6.25 7.73 13.23
C GLU A 152 5.71 9.11 12.89
N SER A 153 4.96 9.70 13.83
CA SER A 153 4.43 11.04 13.68
C SER A 153 5.11 11.94 14.71
N ALA A 154 5.74 13.03 14.25
CA ALA A 154 6.27 14.02 15.18
C ALA A 154 5.09 14.60 15.99
N PRO A 155 5.20 14.76 17.33
CA PRO A 155 4.17 15.44 18.11
C PRO A 155 4.03 16.85 17.55
N GLY A 156 2.90 17.15 16.91
CA GLY A 156 2.71 18.46 16.32
C GLY A 156 2.59 19.51 17.43
N VAL A 157 3.57 20.39 17.54
CA VAL A 157 3.57 21.51 18.48
C VAL A 157 2.69 22.65 17.91
N GLY A 158 1.74 23.16 18.69
CA GLY A 158 0.97 24.37 18.38
C GLY A 158 -0.25 24.19 17.46
N LEU A 159 -0.70 25.31 16.87
CA LEU A 159 -1.92 25.45 16.04
C LEU A 159 -1.75 24.96 14.58
N SER A 160 -0.74 24.12 14.30
CA SER A 160 -0.54 23.62 12.94
C SER A 160 -1.75 22.81 12.48
N LEU A 161 -2.28 23.19 11.32
CA LEU A 161 -3.42 22.52 10.67
C LEU A 161 -3.03 21.22 9.97
N THR A 162 -1.72 20.98 9.81
CA THR A 162 -1.16 19.77 9.19
C THR A 162 -0.14 19.10 10.10
N GLN A 163 0.13 17.83 9.82
CA GLN A 163 1.15 17.02 10.47
C GLN A 163 1.94 16.23 9.44
N ASP A 164 3.25 16.24 9.60
CA ASP A 164 4.13 15.37 8.83
C ASP A 164 4.21 14.00 9.50
N VAL A 165 3.93 12.96 8.71
CA VAL A 165 4.05 11.57 9.13
C VAL A 165 5.17 10.93 8.33
N LEU A 166 6.16 10.38 9.04
CA LEU A 166 7.21 9.56 8.48
C LEU A 166 6.77 8.09 8.55
N GLU A 167 6.82 7.41 7.42
CA GLU A 167 6.51 6.00 7.33
C GLU A 167 7.73 5.27 6.80
N THR A 168 8.18 4.23 7.49
CA THR A 168 9.25 3.36 7.02
C THR A 168 8.65 2.02 6.63
N THR A 169 9.04 1.50 5.48
CA THR A 169 8.67 0.16 5.02
C THR A 169 9.93 -0.67 4.81
N GLU A 170 9.97 -1.83 5.44
CA GLU A 170 11.09 -2.76 5.37
C GLU A 170 10.61 -4.17 5.03
N PHE A 171 11.19 -4.74 4.00
CA PHE A 171 11.00 -6.14 3.62
C PHE A 171 12.34 -6.87 3.73
N ARG A 172 12.33 -7.98 4.46
CA ARG A 172 13.49 -8.86 4.63
C ARG A 172 13.10 -10.27 4.21
N LEU A 173 13.88 -10.86 3.32
CA LEU A 173 13.76 -12.24 2.88
C LEU A 173 15.04 -12.98 3.24
N ASN A 174 14.87 -14.16 3.83
CA ASN A 174 15.93 -15.09 4.21
C ASN A 174 17.07 -14.55 5.10
N GLU A 175 16.81 -13.46 5.82
CA GLU A 175 17.75 -12.88 6.78
C GLU A 175 17.91 -13.77 8.03
N ARG A 176 18.90 -14.66 8.03
CA ARG A 176 19.05 -15.75 9.03
C ARG A 176 19.06 -15.26 10.48
N ARG A 177 19.66 -14.11 10.77
CA ARG A 177 19.66 -13.52 12.13
C ARG A 177 18.27 -13.13 12.64
N SER A 178 17.27 -13.07 11.75
CA SER A 178 15.89 -12.71 12.08
C SER A 178 14.97 -13.93 12.21
N TYR A 179 15.48 -15.14 12.00
CA TYR A 179 14.66 -16.36 12.03
C TYR A 179 14.21 -16.72 13.46
N PRO A 180 12.92 -17.02 13.67
CA PRO A 180 12.50 -17.72 14.88
C PRO A 180 13.16 -19.10 14.97
N PRO A 181 13.43 -19.64 16.18
CA PRO A 181 14.12 -20.93 16.33
C PRO A 181 13.50 -22.09 15.52
N PRO A 182 12.16 -22.27 15.45
CA PRO A 182 11.55 -23.34 14.64
C PRO A 182 11.85 -23.19 13.14
N ILE A 183 11.88 -21.95 12.63
CA ILE A 183 12.19 -21.67 11.22
C ILE A 183 13.66 -21.93 10.93
N LEU A 184 14.55 -21.52 11.84
CA LEU A 184 15.98 -21.78 11.71
C LEU A 184 16.27 -23.29 11.62
N GLN A 185 15.68 -24.09 12.51
CA GLN A 185 15.80 -25.55 12.48
C GLN A 185 15.26 -26.16 11.19
N SER A 186 14.07 -25.73 10.73
CA SER A 186 13.53 -26.20 9.46
C SER A 186 14.42 -25.85 8.28
N SER A 187 15.04 -24.66 8.32
CA SER A 187 15.90 -24.17 7.24
C SER A 187 17.22 -24.94 7.12
N MET A 188 17.64 -25.66 8.16
CA MET A 188 18.82 -26.54 8.13
C MET A 188 18.56 -27.84 7.34
N ARG A 189 17.29 -28.21 7.12
CA ARG A 189 16.92 -29.41 6.34
C ARG A 189 17.03 -29.20 4.83
N GLY A 190 17.14 -27.95 4.38
CA GLY A 190 17.18 -27.56 2.98
C GLY A 190 16.59 -26.18 2.77
N GLN A 191 17.09 -25.47 1.77
CA GLN A 191 16.59 -24.17 1.36
C GLN A 191 16.52 -24.13 -0.16
N VAL A 192 15.51 -23.43 -0.69
CA VAL A 192 15.45 -23.15 -2.13
C VAL A 192 16.51 -22.11 -2.45
N ARG A 193 17.35 -22.38 -3.45
CA ARG A 193 18.32 -21.42 -3.96
C ARG A 193 17.59 -20.27 -4.64
N LEU A 194 17.80 -19.03 -4.19
CA LEU A 194 17.21 -17.87 -4.84
C LEU A 194 18.06 -17.49 -6.06
N LYS A 195 17.50 -17.61 -7.26
CA LYS A 195 18.12 -17.09 -8.48
C LYS A 195 17.87 -15.59 -8.65
N SER A 196 16.67 -15.13 -8.28
CA SER A 196 16.29 -13.72 -8.36
C SER A 196 15.11 -13.38 -7.46
N VAL A 197 15.08 -12.13 -7.01
CA VAL A 197 14.00 -11.54 -6.22
C VAL A 197 13.58 -10.23 -6.88
N TYR A 198 12.29 -10.13 -7.18
CA TYR A 198 11.64 -8.91 -7.69
C TYR A 198 10.65 -8.46 -6.63
N TYR A 199 10.95 -7.33 -5.99
CA TYR A 199 10.12 -6.77 -4.93
C TYR A 199 9.53 -5.45 -5.40
N PHE A 200 8.21 -5.37 -5.43
CA PHE A 200 7.44 -4.17 -5.72
C PHE A 200 6.70 -3.71 -4.47
N LEU A 201 6.96 -2.48 -4.06
CA LEU A 201 6.08 -1.75 -3.14
C LEU A 201 5.15 -0.90 -3.99
N ILE A 202 3.86 -1.19 -3.95
CA ILE A 202 2.83 -0.41 -4.65
C ILE A 202 2.06 0.39 -3.62
N ARG A 203 2.02 1.72 -3.77
CA ARG A 203 1.36 2.60 -2.79
C ARG A 203 0.80 3.87 -3.42
N SER A 204 0.01 4.63 -2.66
CA SER A 204 -0.56 5.89 -3.14
C SER A 204 0.51 6.95 -3.41
N LYS A 205 0.35 7.71 -4.49
CA LYS A 205 1.19 8.86 -4.86
C LYS A 205 1.26 9.98 -3.81
N ASN A 206 0.35 9.98 -2.85
CA ASN A 206 0.32 10.96 -1.75
C ASN A 206 1.48 10.79 -0.76
N HIS A 207 2.24 9.70 -0.89
CA HIS A 207 3.43 9.43 -0.10
C HIS A 207 4.68 9.70 -0.93
N GLN A 208 5.48 10.65 -0.47
CA GLN A 208 6.71 11.03 -1.13
C GLN A 208 7.84 10.14 -0.63
N LEU A 209 8.63 9.55 -1.54
CA LEU A 209 9.80 8.77 -1.18
C LEU A 209 10.87 9.70 -0.59
N GLY A 210 11.27 9.44 0.66
CA GLY A 210 12.31 10.19 1.36
C GLY A 210 13.69 9.58 1.15
N SER A 211 13.88 8.34 1.60
CA SER A 211 15.15 7.61 1.48
C SER A 211 14.92 6.15 1.15
N GLN A 212 15.95 5.48 0.65
CA GLN A 212 15.87 4.12 0.15
C GLN A 212 17.23 3.40 0.26
N HIS A 213 17.23 2.08 0.39
CA HIS A 213 18.45 1.28 0.58
C HIS A 213 19.00 0.69 -0.74
N GLN A 214 19.89 -0.30 -0.70
CA GLN A 214 20.52 -0.85 -1.91
C GLN A 214 19.51 -1.62 -2.78
N ASN A 215 19.87 -1.92 -4.03
CA ASN A 215 19.09 -2.72 -5.00
C ASN A 215 17.80 -2.11 -5.55
N PHE A 216 17.53 -0.83 -5.27
CA PHE A 216 16.47 -0.11 -5.94
C PHE A 216 16.76 0.11 -7.41
N ARG A 217 15.73 -0.02 -8.22
CA ARG A 217 15.84 0.00 -9.69
C ARG A 217 15.13 1.18 -10.30
N LYS A 218 13.83 1.32 -10.04
CA LYS A 218 13.00 2.34 -10.70
C LYS A 218 11.71 2.62 -9.94
N VAL A 219 11.13 3.76 -10.27
CA VAL A 219 9.79 4.19 -9.88
C VAL A 219 8.96 4.32 -11.15
N ARG A 220 7.70 3.86 -11.13
CA ARG A 220 6.76 4.10 -12.24
C ARG A 220 5.33 4.26 -11.72
N ASN A 221 4.51 4.99 -12.47
CA ASN A 221 3.07 4.99 -12.24
C ASN A 221 2.51 3.59 -12.54
N LEU A 222 1.52 3.17 -11.76
CA LEU A 222 0.79 1.93 -12.00
C LEU A 222 -0.23 2.15 -13.13
N GLU A 223 -0.32 1.21 -14.06
CA GLU A 223 -1.28 1.26 -15.18
C GLU A 223 -2.69 0.82 -14.73
N PRO A 224 -3.66 1.73 -14.53
CA PRO A 224 -4.91 1.35 -13.86
C PRO A 224 -5.75 0.34 -14.64
N ASP A 225 -5.68 0.38 -15.97
CA ASP A 225 -6.44 -0.48 -16.87
C ASP A 225 -6.03 -1.96 -16.74
N ILE A 226 -4.74 -2.21 -16.50
CA ILE A 226 -4.21 -3.57 -16.31
C ILE A 226 -4.50 -4.06 -14.89
N TRP A 227 -4.26 -3.21 -13.89
CA TRP A 227 -4.20 -3.68 -12.49
C TRP A 227 -5.54 -3.64 -11.74
N THR A 228 -6.55 -2.90 -12.23
CA THR A 228 -7.84 -2.79 -11.53
C THR A 228 -8.64 -4.09 -11.54
N SER A 229 -8.57 -4.89 -12.61
CA SER A 229 -9.17 -6.24 -12.66
C SER A 229 -8.42 -7.19 -11.72
N TYR A 230 -7.09 -7.16 -11.75
CA TYR A 230 -6.20 -7.95 -10.89
C TYR A 230 -6.45 -7.72 -9.39
N LEU A 231 -6.71 -6.47 -8.98
CA LEU A 231 -7.01 -6.14 -7.58
C LEU A 231 -8.36 -6.69 -7.11
N GLN A 232 -9.28 -7.04 -8.02
CA GLN A 232 -10.60 -7.60 -7.68
C GLN A 232 -10.55 -9.09 -7.35
N VAL A 233 -9.48 -9.79 -7.74
CA VAL A 233 -9.34 -11.24 -7.49
C VAL A 233 -9.03 -11.52 -6.02
N GLY A 234 -9.74 -12.49 -5.46
CA GLY A 234 -9.58 -12.94 -4.08
C GLY A 234 -10.10 -11.94 -3.03
N GLN A 235 -10.93 -10.96 -3.41
CA GLN A 235 -11.50 -10.03 -2.44
C GLN A 235 -12.50 -10.74 -1.50
N PRO A 236 -12.36 -10.57 -0.17
CA PRO A 236 -13.35 -11.04 0.77
C PRO A 236 -14.67 -10.32 0.52
N SER A 237 -15.80 -11.03 0.65
CA SER A 237 -17.14 -10.50 0.45
C SER A 237 -17.34 -9.18 1.18
N ALA A 238 -17.20 -8.07 0.46
CA ALA A 238 -17.42 -6.73 1.00
C ALA A 238 -18.90 -6.35 0.82
N PRO A 239 -19.48 -5.57 1.74
CA PRO A 239 -20.80 -5.01 1.54
C PRO A 239 -20.86 -4.18 0.25
N ARG A 240 -22.01 -4.18 -0.44
CA ARG A 240 -22.20 -3.49 -1.73
C ARG A 240 -21.85 -1.98 -1.70
N TRP A 241 -21.93 -1.33 -0.54
CA TRP A 241 -21.60 0.10 -0.38
C TRP A 241 -20.10 0.39 -0.28
N ARG A 242 -19.26 -0.63 -0.09
CA ARG A 242 -17.81 -0.43 0.03
C ARG A 242 -17.21 -0.28 -1.37
N ARG A 243 -16.44 0.79 -1.57
CA ARG A 243 -15.75 1.04 -2.83
C ARG A 243 -14.74 -0.08 -3.09
N LYS A 244 -14.81 -0.69 -4.27
CA LYS A 244 -13.82 -1.69 -4.69
C LYS A 244 -12.43 -1.05 -4.79
N PRO A 245 -11.36 -1.76 -4.41
CA PRO A 245 -9.97 -1.44 -4.73
C PRO A 245 -9.79 -1.01 -6.19
N ARG A 246 -9.04 0.08 -6.40
CA ARG A 246 -8.69 0.61 -7.72
C ARG A 246 -7.21 0.92 -7.76
N ALA A 247 -6.59 0.75 -8.93
CA ALA A 247 -5.18 1.02 -9.16
C ALA A 247 -4.87 2.52 -9.39
N ASP A 248 -5.90 3.35 -9.51
CA ASP A 248 -5.78 4.79 -9.80
C ASP A 248 -4.91 5.53 -8.78
N GLY A 249 -3.91 6.26 -9.26
CA GLY A 249 -3.04 7.09 -8.42
C GLY A 249 -2.03 6.31 -7.58
N MET A 250 -1.75 5.06 -7.93
CA MET A 250 -0.70 4.25 -7.31
C MET A 250 0.63 4.34 -8.06
N ILE A 251 1.72 4.20 -7.31
CA ILE A 251 3.09 4.21 -7.78
C ILE A 251 3.75 2.89 -7.38
N ILE A 252 4.52 2.31 -8.30
CA ILE A 252 5.37 1.15 -8.05
C ILE A 252 6.78 1.63 -7.75
N TYR A 253 7.31 1.19 -6.61
CA TYR A 253 8.72 1.27 -6.25
C TYR A 253 9.33 -0.13 -6.39
N GLN A 254 10.37 -0.26 -7.21
CA GLN A 254 10.93 -1.56 -7.58
C GLN A 254 12.34 -1.75 -7.04
N TRP A 255 12.54 -2.90 -6.38
CA TRP A 255 13.84 -3.47 -6.06
C TRP A 255 14.03 -4.78 -6.80
N ARG A 256 15.28 -5.07 -7.19
CA ARG A 256 15.63 -6.32 -7.86
C ARG A 256 17.02 -6.78 -7.48
N ALA A 257 17.12 -8.01 -7.03
CA ALA A 257 18.37 -8.74 -6.86
C ALA A 257 18.37 -10.01 -7.73
N THR A 258 19.53 -10.35 -8.27
CA THR A 258 19.75 -11.55 -9.08
C THR A 258 21.07 -12.16 -8.63
N ASP A 259 21.11 -13.48 -8.57
CA ASP A 259 22.32 -14.27 -8.34
C ASP A 259 23.43 -13.89 -9.34
N ARG A 260 24.67 -13.87 -8.86
CA ARG A 260 25.88 -13.59 -9.66
C ARG A 260 26.92 -14.64 -9.32
N ILE A 261 27.77 -14.99 -10.29
CA ILE A 261 28.82 -16.03 -10.15
C ILE A 261 29.64 -15.83 -8.85
N ASP A 262 29.99 -14.58 -8.52
CA ASP A 262 30.84 -14.26 -7.37
C ASP A 262 30.07 -13.99 -6.07
N LYS A 263 28.73 -13.94 -6.12
CA LYS A 263 27.90 -13.63 -4.94
C LYS A 263 26.53 -14.31 -5.06
N PRO A 264 26.35 -15.49 -4.45
CA PRO A 264 25.04 -16.13 -4.37
C PRO A 264 24.03 -15.23 -3.65
N LEU A 265 22.78 -15.29 -4.09
CA LEU A 265 21.69 -14.55 -3.48
C LEU A 265 21.10 -15.37 -2.32
N ASP A 266 21.68 -15.20 -1.13
CA ASP A 266 21.22 -15.91 0.07
C ASP A 266 20.09 -15.17 0.81
N ASP A 267 20.17 -13.83 0.83
CA ASP A 267 19.24 -12.93 1.49
C ASP A 267 18.79 -11.79 0.57
N PHE A 268 17.76 -11.06 0.99
CA PHE A 268 17.34 -9.84 0.32
C PHE A 268 16.69 -8.88 1.30
N ILE A 269 17.12 -7.61 1.26
CA ILE A 269 16.55 -6.53 2.05
C ILE A 269 16.14 -5.39 1.11
N ALA A 270 14.90 -4.92 1.28
CA ALA A 270 14.40 -3.70 0.68
C ALA A 270 13.89 -2.77 1.78
N TYR A 271 14.41 -1.55 1.81
CA TYR A 271 14.02 -0.52 2.76
C TYR A 271 13.71 0.78 2.03
N ALA A 272 12.64 1.43 2.44
CA ALA A 272 12.24 2.75 1.99
C ALA A 272 11.58 3.55 3.11
N SER A 273 11.84 4.85 3.14
CA SER A 273 11.12 5.81 3.98
C SER A 273 10.26 6.72 3.12
N PHE A 274 9.11 7.11 3.64
CA PHE A 274 8.12 7.91 2.97
C PHE A 274 7.61 9.02 3.88
N ARG A 275 7.26 10.15 3.29
CA ARG A 275 6.64 11.27 4.01
C ARG A 275 5.26 11.53 3.43
N ARG A 276 4.30 11.81 4.31
CA ARG A 276 2.98 12.31 3.93
C ARG A 276 2.57 13.46 4.84
N VAL A 277 1.81 14.38 4.29
CA VAL A 277 1.17 15.46 5.03
C VAL A 277 -0.26 15.05 5.33
N GLN A 278 -0.63 15.02 6.60
CA GLN A 278 -1.98 14.72 7.04
C GLN A 278 -2.65 15.97 7.60
N ALA A 279 -3.88 16.24 7.16
CA ALA A 279 -4.69 17.33 7.69
C ALA A 279 -5.23 16.99 9.09
N LYS A 280 -5.16 17.94 10.02
CA LYS A 280 -5.76 17.82 11.36
C LYS A 280 -7.16 18.43 11.34
N ILE A 281 -8.16 17.63 10.94
CA ILE A 281 -9.56 18.09 10.78
C ILE A 281 -10.07 18.79 12.05
N LEU A 282 -9.74 18.25 13.23
CA LEU A 282 -10.14 18.88 14.50
C LEU A 282 -9.50 20.27 14.69
N ALA A 283 -8.23 20.44 14.33
CA ALA A 283 -7.57 21.75 14.41
C ALA A 283 -8.22 22.75 13.44
N TYR A 284 -8.62 22.29 12.24
CA TYR A 284 -9.41 23.11 11.31
C TYR A 284 -10.75 23.53 11.91
N LEU A 285 -11.50 22.61 12.53
CA LEU A 285 -12.78 22.93 13.16
C LEU A 285 -12.61 23.96 14.29
N VAL A 286 -11.60 23.77 15.14
CA VAL A 286 -11.27 24.74 16.21
C VAL A 286 -10.90 26.09 15.62
N ALA A 287 -10.09 26.13 14.56
CA ALA A 287 -9.72 27.37 13.89
C ALA A 287 -10.94 28.09 13.30
N ILE A 288 -11.85 27.37 12.65
CA ILE A 288 -13.10 27.92 12.11
C ILE A 288 -13.97 28.51 13.23
N LEU A 289 -14.13 27.77 14.33
CA LEU A 289 -14.91 28.24 15.48
C LEU A 289 -14.26 29.47 16.14
N ALA A 290 -12.92 29.49 16.26
CA ALA A 290 -12.19 30.63 16.80
C ALA A 290 -12.33 31.87 15.91
N ILE A 291 -12.19 31.72 14.59
CA ILE A 291 -12.40 32.82 13.63
C ILE A 291 -13.84 33.32 13.69
N GLY A 292 -14.83 32.42 13.75
CA GLY A 292 -16.23 32.79 13.90
C GLY A 292 -16.52 33.54 15.21
N GLY A 293 -15.94 33.07 16.31
CA GLY A 293 -16.06 33.72 17.62
C GLY A 293 -15.43 35.11 17.66
N VAL A 294 -14.21 35.26 17.15
CA VAL A 294 -13.53 36.56 17.05
C VAL A 294 -14.29 37.50 16.12
N GLY A 295 -14.77 37.01 14.97
CA GLY A 295 -15.57 37.80 14.04
C GLY A 295 -16.85 38.33 14.70
N SER A 296 -17.55 37.50 15.45
CA SER A 296 -18.75 37.89 16.21
C SER A 296 -18.42 38.92 17.30
N ALA A 297 -17.33 38.73 18.04
CA ALA A 297 -16.89 39.69 19.06
C ALA A 297 -16.54 41.06 18.46
N LEU A 298 -15.78 41.09 17.35
CA LEU A 298 -15.43 42.33 16.64
C LEU A 298 -16.67 43.04 16.09
N LEU A 299 -17.63 42.29 15.54
CA LEU A 299 -18.90 42.83 15.08
C LEU A 299 -19.66 43.51 16.23
N ASN A 300 -19.77 42.85 17.38
CA ASN A 300 -20.44 43.41 18.56
C ASN A 300 -19.76 44.70 19.08
N VAL A 301 -18.43 44.72 19.13
CA VAL A 301 -17.67 45.93 19.51
C VAL A 301 -17.89 47.05 18.49
N GLY A 302 -17.88 46.74 17.21
CA GLY A 302 -18.14 47.73 16.15
C GLY A 302 -19.56 48.30 16.21
N ILE A 303 -20.58 47.47 16.48
CA ILE A 303 -21.96 47.91 16.69
C ILE A 303 -22.08 48.80 17.92
N TRP A 304 -21.43 48.42 19.02
CA TRP A 304 -21.40 49.24 20.23
C TRP A 304 -20.75 50.61 19.98
N GLY A 305 -19.62 50.65 19.26
CA GLY A 305 -18.97 51.89 18.86
C GLY A 305 -19.84 52.74 17.94
N LEU A 306 -20.52 52.13 16.96
CA LEU A 306 -21.48 52.81 16.08
C LEU A 306 -22.63 53.43 16.89
N HIS A 307 -23.22 52.67 17.82
CA HIS A 307 -24.28 53.19 18.69
C HIS A 307 -23.79 54.34 19.58
N GLY A 308 -22.57 54.26 20.12
CA GLY A 308 -21.96 55.34 20.89
C GLY A 308 -21.80 56.62 20.06
N LEU A 309 -21.37 56.50 18.80
CA LEU A 309 -21.25 57.63 17.88
C LEU A 309 -22.61 58.27 17.57
N TYR A 310 -23.65 57.47 17.33
CA TYR A 310 -24.99 58.00 17.08
C TYR A 310 -25.54 58.77 18.28
N VAL A 311 -25.33 58.27 19.49
CA VAL A 311 -25.72 58.96 20.73
C VAL A 311 -24.94 60.27 20.91
N PHE A 312 -23.63 60.26 20.67
CA PHE A 312 -22.80 61.47 20.71
C PHE A 312 -23.25 62.54 19.70
N LEU A 313 -23.66 62.12 18.50
CA LEU A 313 -24.18 63.00 17.46
C LEU A 313 -25.65 63.41 17.65
N GLY A 314 -26.29 63.00 18.74
CA GLY A 314 -27.70 63.32 19.03
C GLY A 314 -28.71 62.66 18.08
N LYS A 315 -28.32 61.58 17.39
CA LYS A 315 -29.17 60.87 16.43
C LYS A 315 -29.80 59.63 17.06
N ALA A 316 -30.99 59.26 16.57
CA ALA A 316 -31.65 58.02 16.96
C ALA A 316 -30.79 56.80 16.59
N LYS A 317 -30.75 55.80 17.47
CA LYS A 317 -29.97 54.58 17.25
C LYS A 317 -30.55 53.82 16.04
N PRO A 318 -29.70 53.36 15.10
CA PRO A 318 -30.14 52.50 14.01
C PRO A 318 -30.60 51.14 14.52
N ASP A 319 -31.55 50.53 13.81
CA ASP A 319 -32.04 49.18 14.10
C ASP A 319 -30.91 48.12 13.96
N GLU A 320 -31.08 46.97 14.62
CA GLU A 320 -30.04 45.92 14.68
C GLU A 320 -29.62 45.40 13.29
N GLY A 321 -30.57 45.26 12.36
CA GLY A 321 -30.30 44.78 10.99
C GLY A 321 -29.34 45.69 10.21
N PRO A 322 -29.67 46.99 10.04
CA PRO A 322 -28.78 47.98 9.41
C PRO A 322 -27.41 48.11 10.09
N SER A 323 -27.38 48.08 11.43
CA SER A 323 -26.12 48.17 12.20
C SER A 323 -25.19 46.97 11.93
N ASN A 324 -25.74 45.75 11.90
CA ASN A 324 -24.99 44.55 11.55
C ASN A 324 -24.42 44.62 10.14
N LEU A 325 -25.21 45.10 9.16
CA LEU A 325 -24.81 45.17 7.77
C LEU A 325 -23.72 46.23 7.51
N LEU A 326 -23.83 47.40 8.15
CA LEU A 326 -22.85 48.47 8.03
C LEU A 326 -21.52 48.10 8.68
N VAL A 327 -21.55 47.62 9.92
CA VAL A 327 -20.33 47.25 10.67
C VAL A 327 -19.71 46.01 10.06
N GLY A 328 -20.51 44.99 9.72
CA GLY A 328 -20.02 43.79 9.04
C GLY A 328 -19.40 44.09 7.68
N GLY A 329 -20.03 44.96 6.89
CA GLY A 329 -19.49 45.43 5.60
C GLY A 329 -18.17 46.19 5.77
N ALA A 330 -18.09 47.10 6.75
CA ALA A 330 -16.86 47.85 7.04
C ALA A 330 -15.72 46.92 7.49
N LEU A 331 -16.01 45.96 8.38
CA LEU A 331 -15.03 44.95 8.81
C LEU A 331 -14.55 44.07 7.65
N ALA A 332 -15.45 43.67 6.75
CA ALA A 332 -15.09 42.90 5.56
C ALA A 332 -14.19 43.70 4.60
N VAL A 333 -14.49 44.99 4.38
CA VAL A 333 -13.65 45.87 3.55
C VAL A 333 -12.29 46.08 4.20
N CYS A 334 -12.22 46.29 5.52
CA CYS A 334 -10.95 46.41 6.23
C CYS A 334 -10.11 45.13 6.16
N ALA A 335 -10.75 43.96 6.28
CA ALA A 335 -10.07 42.67 6.24
C ALA A 335 -9.60 42.28 4.82
N LEU A 336 -10.41 42.53 3.80
CA LEU A 336 -10.16 42.08 2.42
C LEU A 336 -9.51 43.15 1.53
N GLY A 337 -9.67 44.43 1.87
CA GLY A 337 -9.17 45.58 1.10
C GLY A 337 -7.69 45.50 0.75
N PRO A 338 -6.78 45.15 1.68
CA PRO A 338 -5.36 45.00 1.38
C PRO A 338 -5.05 43.91 0.34
N MET A 339 -5.82 42.82 0.35
CA MET A 339 -5.65 41.68 -0.57
C MET A 339 -6.22 41.97 -1.96
N ILE A 340 -7.35 42.69 -2.03
CA ILE A 340 -7.94 43.15 -3.29
C ILE A 340 -7.02 44.21 -3.93
N TYR A 341 -6.50 45.15 -3.14
CA TYR A 341 -5.58 46.18 -3.60
C TYR A 341 -4.27 45.59 -4.14
N SER A 342 -3.69 44.59 -3.46
CA SER A 342 -2.45 43.94 -3.92
C SER A 342 -2.64 43.18 -5.23
N ARG A 343 -3.75 42.46 -5.41
CA ARG A 343 -4.10 41.80 -6.68
C ARG A 343 -4.38 42.79 -7.82
N PHE A 344 -5.04 43.90 -7.54
CA PHE A 344 -5.32 44.92 -8.54
C PHE A 344 -4.02 45.61 -9.00
N ARG A 345 -3.11 45.88 -8.06
CA ARG A 345 -1.77 46.43 -8.36
C ARG A 345 -0.90 45.48 -9.18
N SER A 346 -0.98 44.17 -8.93
CA SER A 346 -0.26 43.17 -9.74
C SER A 346 -0.85 42.91 -11.13
N TRP A 347 -2.05 43.42 -11.41
CA TRP A 347 -2.69 43.34 -12.73
C TRP A 347 -2.43 44.60 -13.57
N LEU A 348 -2.18 45.74 -12.92
CA LEU A 348 -1.85 47.03 -13.56
C LEU A 348 -0.36 47.17 -13.92
N ASN A 349 0.51 46.36 -13.31
CA ASN A 349 1.93 46.23 -13.63
C ASN A 349 2.16 44.92 -14.39
#